data_AF-A0AB39PMA3-F1
#
_entry.id   AF-A0AB39PMA3-F1
#
_cell.length_a   1.000
_cell.length_b   1.000
_cell.length_c   1.000
_cell.angle_alpha   90.00
_cell.angle_beta   90.00
_cell.angle_gamma   90.00
#
_symmetry.space_group_name_H-M   'P 1'
#
loop_
_entity.id
_entity.type
_entity.pdbx_description
1 polymer ?
#
loop_
_entity_poly.entity_id
_entity_poly.type
_entity_poly.pdbx_seq_one_letter_code
_entity_poly.pdbx_strand_id
1 'polypeptide(L)'
;MHVNRPHPRRSVLLTAAAALAVAGPLISAPPASAASTPAAEVSPHAAQTIDNIGASGAWWVNDLKNFDPKVQARVAKLLFSSQGLDLSNYRYNIGGGGTAVTTASRAPEDFLKDDGTYDWSKDKGGRTFLKYAAAYGVEDLVAFVNSAPAAWKTNAQSCGGYLKAENTQDFAKYVADVTDHFAKLGARFDYISPFNEPTNSFDSCGQEGMLVPVDQRDDIVRALGAEQRARGQRTGIIADESSSTVGFNTELPQWISQPGTAQYVSKLAHHTYNNPGDDQLAKINETATSVGKSPWATEICCFGNGGTGWAQEYDPTIDSGLNISRIIYKDFATAHDSAFHWWTALSSMVGSDPNAKNGDGWNDGLIYYDPDYATNGDQKLYFTKRYYALGQYSKFVKPGAVAHNVTGAPSGVEVSSYDLPQARTGSPGGTPIGKWVVVVNNHNTTDTALNLHFNSRTPVRAGQAVRTSATENWAKVAKPSVRGATASTTLAARSVTTYVFDQKGHGSSAVTGAWQGKQSGKCLTADATGAALSTCTGTEAQDWAYDAAGAFKSAGGCLTAGSSGLATADCTGGAGQRWQLNANGQIVSEASGKCLDVSGQATADGSRVILYSCNGGSNEAWSKQ
;
A
#
# COMPACT_ATOMS: atom_id res chain seq x y z
N MET A 1 26.94 0.27 65.94
CA MET A 1 27.77 1.43 65.58
C MET A 1 26.97 2.24 64.56
N HIS A 2 26.15 3.20 64.96
CA HIS A 2 26.51 4.56 65.40
C HIS A 2 27.50 5.23 64.42
N VAL A 3 27.14 6.22 63.59
CA VAL A 3 26.30 7.46 63.71
C VAL A 3 27.11 8.67 64.22
N ASN A 4 27.40 9.62 63.31
CA ASN A 4 27.35 11.10 63.39
C ASN A 4 28.44 11.77 62.51
N ARG A 5 28.18 12.71 61.58
CA ARG A 5 27.55 14.06 61.66
C ARG A 5 28.38 15.07 62.52
N PRO A 6 28.30 16.42 62.29
CA PRO A 6 28.60 17.22 61.07
C PRO A 6 29.18 18.65 61.38
N HIS A 7 29.08 19.62 60.43
CA HIS A 7 29.00 21.11 60.65
C HIS A 7 30.28 21.89 61.03
N PRO A 8 30.35 23.26 60.96
CA PRO A 8 29.31 24.34 60.83
C PRO A 8 29.43 25.29 59.59
N ARG A 9 28.39 26.05 59.16
CA ARG A 9 28.00 27.47 59.49
C ARG A 9 29.15 28.50 59.43
N ARG A 10 29.02 29.76 58.95
CA ARG A 10 27.84 30.69 58.86
C ARG A 10 28.15 31.92 57.96
N SER A 11 27.13 32.78 57.75
CA SER A 11 27.15 34.24 57.37
C SER A 11 26.70 34.61 55.93
N VAL A 12 26.14 35.80 55.62
CA VAL A 12 25.22 36.71 56.37
C VAL A 12 24.60 37.82 55.44
N LEU A 13 23.32 38.24 55.67
CA LEU A 13 22.64 39.51 55.21
C LEU A 13 22.49 39.77 53.67
N LEU A 14 21.58 40.60 53.12
CA LEU A 14 20.36 41.30 53.59
C LEU A 14 19.52 41.74 52.36
N THR A 15 18.19 41.70 52.42
CA THR A 15 17.27 42.85 52.20
C THR A 15 15.81 42.35 52.16
N ALA A 16 14.90 43.15 52.73
CA ALA A 16 13.47 42.88 52.71
C ALA A 16 12.73 44.00 51.98
N ALA A 17 11.74 43.64 51.18
CA ALA A 17 10.75 44.56 50.63
C ALA A 17 9.36 43.97 50.91
N ALA A 18 8.58 44.65 51.75
CA ALA A 18 7.20 44.27 52.03
C ALA A 18 6.26 44.99 51.05
N ALA A 19 5.48 44.24 50.28
CA ALA A 19 4.41 44.78 49.45
C ALA A 19 3.06 44.40 50.07
N LEU A 20 2.16 45.39 50.22
CA LEU A 20 0.81 45.17 50.74
C LEU A 20 -0.02 44.39 49.70
N ALA A 21 -0.65 43.30 50.13
CA ALA A 21 -1.63 42.60 49.33
C ALA A 21 -3.03 43.23 49.49
N VAL A 22 -3.57 43.82 48.43
CA VAL A 22 -4.98 44.20 48.34
C VAL A 22 -5.77 43.01 47.77
N ALA A 23 -6.57 42.35 48.60
CA ALA A 23 -7.38 41.22 48.19
C ALA A 23 -8.67 41.68 47.48
N GLY A 24 -8.62 41.78 46.15
CA GLY A 24 -9.83 41.85 45.32
C GLY A 24 -10.41 40.46 45.05
N PRO A 25 -11.73 40.28 44.92
CA PRO A 25 -12.33 38.99 44.61
C PRO A 25 -11.95 38.53 43.20
N LEU A 26 -11.25 37.40 43.12
CA LEU A 26 -10.98 36.73 41.85
C LEU A 26 -12.29 36.17 41.29
N ILE A 27 -12.87 36.88 40.32
CA ILE A 27 -13.88 36.29 39.43
C ILE A 27 -13.15 35.25 38.58
N SER A 28 -13.26 33.98 38.96
CA SER A 28 -12.76 32.89 38.12
C SER A 28 -13.55 32.90 36.80
N ALA A 29 -12.88 33.20 35.70
CA ALA A 29 -13.42 32.86 34.39
C ALA A 29 -13.79 31.36 34.39
N PRO A 30 -14.94 30.96 33.83
CA PRO A 30 -15.24 29.54 33.68
C PRO A 30 -14.11 28.87 32.90
N PRO A 31 -13.72 27.63 33.23
CA PRO A 31 -12.69 26.92 32.47
C PRO A 31 -13.10 26.92 31.00
N ALA A 32 -12.19 27.34 30.13
CA ALA A 32 -12.40 27.26 28.69
C ALA A 32 -12.81 25.82 28.38
N SER A 33 -14.00 25.63 27.81
CA SER A 33 -14.50 24.31 27.46
C SER A 33 -13.47 23.68 26.53
N ALA A 34 -12.86 22.58 26.95
CA ALA A 34 -11.78 21.95 26.21
C ALA A 34 -12.32 21.61 24.82
N ALA A 35 -11.87 22.34 23.80
CA ALA A 35 -12.33 22.16 22.43
C ALA A 35 -12.13 20.69 22.07
N SER A 36 -13.23 19.99 21.82
CA SER A 36 -13.18 18.56 21.51
C SER A 36 -12.34 18.38 20.25
N THR A 37 -11.22 17.68 20.38
CA THR A 37 -10.35 17.37 19.23
C THR A 37 -11.20 16.78 18.12
N PRO A 38 -11.25 17.41 16.92
CA PRO A 38 -12.06 16.92 15.81
C PRO A 38 -11.79 15.43 15.57
N ALA A 39 -12.84 14.68 15.28
CA ALA A 39 -12.68 13.27 14.96
C ALA A 39 -12.18 13.13 13.52
N ALA A 40 -11.21 12.25 13.31
CA ALA A 40 -10.95 11.69 12.00
C ALA A 40 -12.18 10.86 11.58
N GLU A 41 -12.58 10.96 10.32
CA GLU A 41 -13.82 10.38 9.82
C GLU A 41 -13.52 9.29 8.78
N VAL A 42 -13.96 8.05 9.08
CA VAL A 42 -13.95 6.93 8.13
C VAL A 42 -15.03 7.18 7.08
N SER A 43 -14.68 7.16 5.80
CA SER A 43 -15.61 7.34 4.69
C SER A 43 -16.77 6.34 4.79
N PRO A 44 -18.05 6.76 4.73
CA PRO A 44 -19.18 5.83 4.66
C PRO A 44 -19.22 5.07 3.32
N HIS A 45 -18.60 5.61 2.27
CA HIS A 45 -18.42 4.95 0.98
C HIS A 45 -17.14 4.12 0.98
N ALA A 46 -17.24 2.92 0.41
CA ALA A 46 -16.10 2.06 0.13
C ALA A 46 -15.20 2.68 -0.95
N ALA A 47 -13.90 2.53 -0.81
CA ALA A 47 -12.93 2.72 -1.88
C ALA A 47 -12.73 1.38 -2.62
N GLN A 48 -11.49 0.96 -2.85
CA GLN A 48 -11.16 -0.31 -3.47
C GLN A 48 -11.32 -1.52 -2.53
N THR A 49 -11.50 -2.71 -3.12
CA THR A 49 -11.28 -3.97 -2.40
C THR A 49 -9.78 -4.32 -2.48
N ILE A 50 -9.21 -4.76 -1.37
CA ILE A 50 -7.84 -5.27 -1.29
C ILE A 50 -7.84 -6.71 -1.77
N ASP A 51 -7.12 -6.97 -2.86
CA ASP A 51 -6.88 -8.30 -3.40
C ASP A 51 -5.86 -9.03 -2.52
N ASN A 52 -4.63 -8.52 -2.37
CA ASN A 52 -3.59 -9.23 -1.61
C ASN A 52 -2.41 -8.37 -1.13
N ILE A 53 -1.61 -8.93 -0.22
CA ILE A 53 -0.36 -8.34 0.29
C ILE A 53 0.73 -9.42 0.29
N GLY A 54 1.86 -9.14 -0.35
CA GLY A 54 2.86 -10.16 -0.70
C GLY A 54 4.32 -9.72 -0.63
N ALA A 55 5.19 -10.66 -1.01
CA ALA A 55 6.61 -10.43 -1.22
C ALA A 55 7.18 -11.41 -2.27
N SER A 56 8.29 -11.03 -2.89
CA SER A 56 8.94 -11.84 -3.94
C SER A 56 9.87 -12.92 -3.41
N GLY A 57 9.83 -14.06 -4.09
CA GLY A 57 10.77 -15.17 -4.00
C GLY A 57 12.07 -14.96 -4.79
N ALA A 58 12.25 -13.79 -5.42
CA ALA A 58 13.45 -13.47 -6.20
C ALA A 58 14.75 -13.77 -5.43
N TRP A 59 15.61 -14.58 -6.06
CA TRP A 59 17.03 -14.73 -5.78
C TRP A 59 17.45 -15.36 -4.43
N TRP A 60 16.91 -14.93 -3.29
CA TRP A 60 17.29 -15.45 -1.97
C TRP A 60 17.06 -16.96 -1.82
N VAL A 61 16.12 -17.53 -2.58
CA VAL A 61 15.88 -18.98 -2.67
C VAL A 61 17.08 -19.75 -3.24
N ASN A 62 17.94 -19.10 -4.04
CA ASN A 62 19.17 -19.68 -4.57
C ASN A 62 20.27 -19.86 -3.52
N ASP A 63 20.24 -19.07 -2.45
CA ASP A 63 21.07 -19.31 -1.27
C ASP A 63 20.41 -20.33 -0.35
N LEU A 64 19.13 -20.13 -0.03
CA LEU A 64 18.42 -20.97 0.94
C LEU A 64 18.23 -22.43 0.51
N LYS A 65 18.42 -22.78 -0.77
CA LYS A 65 18.50 -24.19 -1.23
C LYS A 65 19.66 -24.98 -0.60
N ASN A 66 20.65 -24.28 -0.03
CA ASN A 66 21.82 -24.82 0.68
C ASN A 66 21.64 -24.84 2.21
N PHE A 67 20.60 -24.20 2.75
CA PHE A 67 20.36 -24.14 4.20
C PHE A 67 19.77 -25.46 4.72
N ASP A 68 19.86 -25.71 6.04
CA ASP A 68 19.21 -26.86 6.67
C ASP A 68 17.69 -26.83 6.38
N PRO A 69 17.07 -27.96 5.99
CA PRO A 69 15.63 -28.01 5.67
C PRO A 69 14.71 -27.48 6.79
N LYS A 70 15.12 -27.52 8.06
CA LYS A 70 14.40 -26.93 9.19
C LYS A 70 14.46 -25.40 9.17
N VAL A 71 15.56 -24.81 8.71
CA VAL A 71 15.65 -23.35 8.52
C VAL A 71 14.79 -22.94 7.33
N GLN A 72 14.82 -23.68 6.22
CA GLN A 72 13.91 -23.45 5.09
C GLN A 72 12.43 -23.51 5.52
N ALA A 73 12.03 -24.56 6.26
CA ALA A 73 10.68 -24.69 6.81
C ALA A 73 10.32 -23.59 7.82
N ARG A 74 11.30 -23.12 8.61
CA ARG A 74 11.11 -21.96 9.51
C ARG A 74 10.86 -20.67 8.72
N VAL A 75 11.59 -20.42 7.64
CA VAL A 75 11.38 -19.25 6.76
C VAL A 75 10.00 -19.33 6.12
N ALA A 76 9.62 -20.47 5.56
CA ALA A 76 8.28 -20.68 5.00
C ALA A 76 7.17 -20.38 6.02
N LYS A 77 7.33 -20.85 7.27
CA LYS A 77 6.41 -20.54 8.37
C LYS A 77 6.36 -19.05 8.74
N LEU A 78 7.49 -18.34 8.67
CA LEU A 78 7.59 -16.90 8.94
C LEU A 78 6.96 -16.05 7.83
N LEU A 79 6.94 -16.52 6.59
CA LEU A 79 6.28 -15.82 5.48
C LEU A 79 4.78 -16.15 5.41
N PHE A 80 4.42 -17.44 5.39
CA PHE A 80 3.10 -17.88 4.90
C PHE A 80 2.12 -18.35 5.98
N SER A 81 2.51 -18.39 7.26
CA SER A 81 1.61 -18.82 8.33
C SER A 81 1.10 -17.67 9.19
N SER A 82 -0.03 -17.88 9.87
CA SER A 82 -0.62 -16.95 10.84
C SER A 82 0.27 -16.63 12.05
N GLN A 83 1.36 -17.38 12.26
CA GLN A 83 2.40 -17.09 13.25
C GLN A 83 3.51 -16.16 12.70
N GLY A 84 3.60 -16.00 11.39
CA GLY A 84 4.51 -15.13 10.65
C GLY A 84 3.82 -13.89 10.08
N LEU A 85 4.21 -13.47 8.86
CA LEU A 85 3.53 -12.41 8.09
C LEU A 85 2.13 -12.80 7.63
N ASP A 86 1.89 -14.10 7.39
CA ASP A 86 0.59 -14.59 6.91
C ASP A 86 0.22 -13.96 5.55
N LEU A 87 1.22 -13.86 4.66
CA LEU A 87 1.11 -13.23 3.34
C LEU A 87 0.01 -13.91 2.52
N SER A 88 -0.87 -13.10 1.91
CA SER A 88 -1.85 -13.60 0.94
C SER A 88 -1.29 -13.70 -0.47
N ASN A 89 -0.11 -13.14 -0.75
CA ASN A 89 0.57 -13.28 -2.03
C ASN A 89 2.04 -13.73 -1.93
N TYR A 90 2.49 -14.49 -2.92
CA TYR A 90 3.90 -14.81 -3.17
C TYR A 90 4.23 -14.72 -4.66
N ARG A 91 5.22 -13.89 -5.03
CA ARG A 91 5.72 -13.78 -6.42
C ARG A 91 6.88 -14.77 -6.65
N TYR A 92 6.71 -15.72 -7.56
CA TYR A 92 7.69 -16.73 -7.97
C TYR A 92 8.40 -16.32 -9.27
N ASN A 93 9.73 -16.23 -9.25
CA ASN A 93 10.55 -15.86 -10.40
C ASN A 93 10.73 -17.07 -11.33
N ILE A 94 10.07 -17.10 -12.49
CA ILE A 94 10.46 -18.00 -13.58
C ILE A 94 11.77 -17.47 -14.18
N GLY A 95 12.86 -18.23 -14.02
CA GLY A 95 14.19 -17.81 -14.47
C GLY A 95 14.35 -17.78 -15.99
N GLY A 96 15.18 -16.84 -16.45
CA GLY A 96 15.68 -16.74 -17.82
C GLY A 96 17.00 -17.49 -18.06
N GLY A 97 17.44 -18.30 -17.09
CA GLY A 97 18.61 -19.19 -17.19
C GLY A 97 19.92 -18.60 -16.65
N GLY A 98 19.92 -17.38 -16.11
CA GLY A 98 21.09 -16.78 -15.48
C GLY A 98 22.32 -16.59 -16.38
N THR A 99 22.18 -16.72 -17.70
CA THR A 99 23.30 -16.67 -18.65
C THR A 99 23.94 -15.30 -18.66
N ALA A 100 25.26 -15.27 -18.44
CA ALA A 100 26.11 -14.08 -18.23
C ALA A 100 25.80 -13.24 -16.97
N VAL A 101 24.86 -13.64 -16.11
CA VAL A 101 24.60 -12.94 -14.84
C VAL A 101 25.76 -13.18 -13.87
N THR A 102 26.31 -12.08 -13.35
CA THR A 102 27.54 -12.06 -12.54
C THR A 102 27.29 -12.33 -11.05
N THR A 103 26.10 -12.00 -10.53
CA THR A 103 25.72 -12.29 -9.14
C THR A 103 25.03 -13.65 -9.07
N ALA A 104 25.72 -14.66 -8.54
CA ALA A 104 25.25 -16.05 -8.57
C ALA A 104 23.87 -16.29 -7.92
N SER A 105 23.53 -15.60 -6.83
CA SER A 105 22.20 -15.70 -6.22
C SER A 105 21.09 -15.10 -7.09
N ARG A 106 21.43 -14.11 -7.94
CA ARG A 106 20.52 -13.45 -8.89
C ARG A 106 20.47 -14.10 -10.28
N ALA A 107 21.06 -15.29 -10.42
CA ALA A 107 21.06 -16.10 -11.64
C ALA A 107 20.14 -17.33 -11.49
N PRO A 108 18.80 -17.17 -11.53
CA PRO A 108 17.86 -18.28 -11.44
C PRO A 108 17.93 -19.18 -12.68
N GLU A 109 17.74 -20.48 -12.47
CA GLU A 109 17.68 -21.47 -13.55
C GLU A 109 16.37 -21.30 -14.34
N ASP A 110 16.43 -21.48 -15.65
CA ASP A 110 15.24 -21.68 -16.49
C ASP A 110 14.76 -23.15 -16.40
N PHE A 111 13.70 -23.52 -17.13
CA PHE A 111 13.32 -24.92 -17.31
C PHE A 111 13.67 -25.47 -18.69
N LEU A 112 14.07 -24.61 -19.63
CA LEU A 112 14.32 -24.97 -21.02
C LEU A 112 15.62 -25.80 -21.17
N LYS A 113 15.68 -26.63 -22.22
CA LYS A 113 16.89 -27.28 -22.72
C LYS A 113 17.13 -26.93 -24.18
N ASP A 114 18.36 -27.15 -24.64
CA ASP A 114 18.80 -26.92 -26.02
C ASP A 114 17.99 -27.70 -27.07
N ASP A 115 17.36 -28.82 -26.70
CA ASP A 115 16.49 -29.63 -27.56
C ASP A 115 15.02 -29.17 -27.58
N GLY A 116 14.69 -28.06 -26.90
CA GLY A 116 13.33 -27.53 -26.75
C GLY A 116 12.46 -28.28 -25.74
N THR A 117 13.00 -29.28 -25.04
CA THR A 117 12.31 -29.97 -23.92
C THR A 117 12.58 -29.29 -22.58
N TYR A 118 12.01 -29.84 -21.50
CA TYR A 118 12.10 -29.27 -20.15
C TYR A 118 12.92 -30.13 -19.19
N ASP A 119 13.63 -29.48 -18.26
CA ASP A 119 14.20 -30.08 -17.06
C ASP A 119 13.51 -29.55 -15.79
N TRP A 120 12.45 -30.23 -15.37
CA TRP A 120 11.69 -29.91 -14.15
C TRP A 120 12.46 -30.13 -12.83
N SER A 121 13.75 -30.54 -12.88
CA SER A 121 14.62 -30.66 -11.71
C SER A 121 15.42 -29.38 -11.40
N LYS A 122 15.55 -28.46 -12.37
CA LYS A 122 16.12 -27.11 -12.20
C LYS A 122 15.32 -26.27 -11.19
N ASP A 123 15.86 -25.13 -10.75
CA ASP A 123 15.30 -24.23 -9.73
C ASP A 123 14.83 -24.98 -8.47
N LYS A 124 15.74 -25.71 -7.83
CA LYS A 124 15.42 -26.40 -6.57
C LYS A 124 14.94 -25.42 -5.48
N GLY A 125 15.49 -24.20 -5.46
CA GLY A 125 15.21 -23.19 -4.44
C GLY A 125 13.79 -22.65 -4.54
N GLY A 126 13.47 -22.03 -5.68
CA GLY A 126 12.16 -21.43 -5.91
C GLY A 126 11.04 -22.47 -5.85
N ARG A 127 11.21 -23.64 -6.48
CA ARG A 127 10.23 -24.75 -6.38
C ARG A 127 9.96 -25.19 -4.95
N THR A 128 10.96 -25.15 -4.07
CA THR A 128 10.78 -25.51 -2.65
C THR A 128 9.89 -24.50 -1.94
N PHE A 129 10.12 -23.20 -2.15
CA PHE A 129 9.31 -22.15 -1.51
C PHE A 129 7.94 -21.94 -2.15
N LEU A 130 7.79 -22.15 -3.45
CA LEU A 130 6.50 -22.25 -4.13
C LEU A 130 5.64 -23.39 -3.55
N LYS A 131 6.24 -24.58 -3.35
CA LYS A 131 5.56 -25.70 -2.69
C LYS A 131 5.16 -25.37 -1.25
N TYR A 132 6.00 -24.64 -0.50
CA TYR A 132 5.64 -24.18 0.83
C TYR A 132 4.47 -23.18 0.79
N ALA A 133 4.49 -22.17 -0.09
CA ALA A 133 3.43 -21.19 -0.24
C ALA A 133 2.07 -21.87 -0.54
N ALA A 134 2.04 -22.78 -1.52
CA ALA A 134 0.86 -23.58 -1.82
C ALA A 134 0.41 -24.46 -0.65
N ALA A 135 1.34 -25.09 0.08
CA ALA A 135 1.01 -25.94 1.23
C ALA A 135 0.51 -25.16 2.47
N TYR A 136 0.86 -23.88 2.61
CA TYR A 136 0.31 -22.97 3.61
C TYR A 136 -1.03 -22.34 3.18
N GLY A 137 -1.40 -22.45 1.90
CA GLY A 137 -2.62 -21.85 1.37
C GLY A 137 -2.51 -20.34 1.15
N VAL A 138 -1.34 -19.87 0.68
CA VAL A 138 -1.21 -18.50 0.13
C VAL A 138 -2.24 -18.34 -0.99
N GLU A 139 -3.04 -17.27 -0.91
CA GLU A 139 -4.28 -17.14 -1.67
C GLU A 139 -4.05 -16.81 -3.15
N ASP A 140 -3.12 -15.89 -3.44
CA ASP A 140 -2.72 -15.51 -4.80
C ASP A 140 -1.25 -15.86 -5.06
N LEU A 141 -1.01 -16.85 -5.92
CA LEU A 141 0.33 -17.15 -6.42
C LEU A 141 0.57 -16.41 -7.75
N VAL A 142 1.60 -15.57 -7.80
CA VAL A 142 2.03 -14.85 -9.01
C VAL A 142 3.29 -15.51 -9.58
N ALA A 143 3.29 -15.86 -10.86
CA ALA A 143 4.53 -16.16 -11.58
C ALA A 143 5.01 -14.88 -12.28
N PHE A 144 6.30 -14.53 -12.21
CA PHE A 144 6.84 -13.37 -12.92
C PHE A 144 8.17 -13.68 -13.61
N VAL A 145 8.52 -12.89 -14.64
CA VAL A 145 9.69 -13.11 -15.50
C VAL A 145 10.56 -11.85 -15.58
N ASN A 146 11.83 -11.96 -15.16
CA ASN A 146 12.83 -10.90 -15.37
C ASN A 146 13.45 -10.94 -16.78
N SER A 147 13.56 -12.13 -17.38
CA SER A 147 14.11 -12.32 -18.72
C SER A 147 13.55 -13.59 -19.36
N ALA A 148 13.30 -13.56 -20.67
CA ALA A 148 13.15 -14.79 -21.44
C ALA A 148 14.45 -15.64 -21.39
N PRO A 149 14.37 -16.97 -21.63
CA PRO A 149 15.53 -17.83 -21.85
C PRO A 149 16.50 -17.24 -22.87
N ALA A 150 17.80 -17.27 -22.55
CA ALA A 150 18.84 -16.54 -23.29
C ALA A 150 18.85 -16.85 -24.81
N ALA A 151 18.54 -18.09 -25.23
CA ALA A 151 18.47 -18.48 -26.64
C ALA A 151 17.49 -17.62 -27.49
N TRP A 152 16.41 -17.13 -26.87
CA TRP A 152 15.38 -16.31 -27.52
C TRP A 152 15.66 -14.80 -27.45
N LYS A 153 16.80 -14.39 -26.88
CA LYS A 153 17.17 -12.98 -26.75
C LYS A 153 18.20 -12.55 -27.78
N THR A 154 18.13 -11.28 -28.18
CA THR A 154 18.96 -10.69 -29.25
C THR A 154 20.46 -10.73 -28.95
N ASN A 155 20.86 -10.73 -27.68
CA ASN A 155 22.25 -10.78 -27.21
C ASN A 155 22.69 -12.15 -26.67
N ALA A 156 21.83 -13.17 -26.70
CA ALA A 156 22.07 -14.49 -26.11
C ALA A 156 22.45 -14.49 -24.61
N GLN A 157 21.91 -13.55 -23.82
CA GLN A 157 22.18 -13.41 -22.37
C GLN A 157 20.87 -13.20 -21.60
N SER A 158 20.84 -13.56 -20.31
CA SER A 158 19.67 -13.36 -19.43
C SER A 158 19.60 -11.94 -18.83
N CYS A 159 20.60 -11.11 -19.09
CA CYS A 159 20.65 -9.65 -18.86
C CYS A 159 20.59 -8.89 -20.19
N GLY A 160 20.17 -7.62 -20.20
CA GLY A 160 20.14 -6.79 -21.40
C GLY A 160 19.25 -7.32 -22.53
N GLY A 161 19.43 -6.74 -23.73
CA GLY A 161 18.79 -7.22 -24.96
C GLY A 161 17.26 -7.17 -24.96
N TYR A 162 16.68 -7.79 -25.99
CA TYR A 162 15.24 -7.86 -26.25
C TYR A 162 14.82 -9.30 -26.51
N LEU A 163 13.54 -9.61 -26.33
CA LEU A 163 12.95 -10.82 -26.89
C LEU A 163 12.97 -10.72 -28.43
N LYS A 164 13.47 -11.74 -29.11
CA LYS A 164 13.38 -11.85 -30.59
C LYS A 164 11.92 -11.96 -31.00
N ALA A 165 11.50 -11.18 -32.00
CA ALA A 165 10.11 -11.14 -32.44
C ALA A 165 9.61 -12.51 -32.95
N GLU A 166 10.50 -13.29 -33.58
CA GLU A 166 10.22 -14.66 -34.01
C GLU A 166 9.97 -15.65 -32.86
N ASN A 167 10.38 -15.33 -31.62
CA ASN A 167 10.22 -16.19 -30.45
C ASN A 167 9.11 -15.74 -29.49
N THR A 168 8.30 -14.72 -29.84
CA THR A 168 7.19 -14.25 -28.97
C THR A 168 6.20 -15.37 -28.62
N GLN A 169 5.83 -16.23 -29.59
CA GLN A 169 4.92 -17.36 -29.34
C GLN A 169 5.59 -18.49 -28.54
N ASP A 170 6.89 -18.76 -28.78
CA ASP A 170 7.64 -19.77 -28.03
C ASP A 170 7.76 -19.37 -26.55
N PHE A 171 8.05 -18.09 -26.30
CA PHE A 171 8.11 -17.53 -24.95
C PHE A 171 6.75 -17.57 -24.24
N ALA A 172 5.66 -17.20 -24.92
CA ALA A 172 4.30 -17.35 -24.40
C ALA A 172 3.97 -18.81 -24.04
N LYS A 173 4.32 -19.75 -24.93
CA LYS A 173 4.15 -21.19 -24.70
C LYS A 173 4.99 -21.70 -23.53
N TYR A 174 6.22 -21.22 -23.38
CA TYR A 174 7.12 -21.56 -22.27
C TYR A 174 6.54 -21.18 -20.92
N VAL A 175 6.10 -19.92 -20.76
CA VAL A 175 5.49 -19.45 -19.51
C VAL A 175 4.19 -20.21 -19.21
N ALA A 176 3.39 -20.53 -20.22
CA ALA A 176 2.19 -21.35 -20.07
C ALA A 176 2.49 -22.83 -19.75
N ASP A 177 3.58 -23.42 -20.26
CA ASP A 177 4.02 -24.78 -19.93
C ASP A 177 4.51 -24.88 -18.48
N VAL A 178 5.32 -23.91 -18.03
CA VAL A 178 5.85 -23.83 -16.66
C VAL A 178 4.71 -23.67 -15.64
N THR A 179 3.76 -22.76 -15.90
CA THR A 179 2.64 -22.53 -14.99
C THR A 179 1.64 -23.71 -14.95
N ASP A 180 1.39 -24.37 -16.07
CA ASP A 180 0.58 -25.60 -16.10
C ASP A 180 1.28 -26.80 -15.42
N HIS A 181 2.60 -26.90 -15.51
CA HIS A 181 3.38 -27.89 -14.77
C HIS A 181 3.19 -27.74 -13.25
N PHE A 182 3.32 -26.53 -12.71
CA PHE A 182 3.13 -26.30 -11.28
C PHE A 182 1.66 -26.44 -10.84
N ALA A 183 0.70 -26.05 -11.68
CA ALA A 183 -0.73 -26.31 -11.42
C ALA A 183 -1.03 -27.81 -11.26
N LYS A 184 -0.40 -28.68 -12.07
CA LYS A 184 -0.49 -30.16 -11.94
C LYS A 184 0.15 -30.70 -10.66
N LEU A 185 1.08 -29.97 -10.05
CA LEU A 185 1.71 -30.30 -8.76
C LEU A 185 0.98 -29.70 -7.54
N GLY A 186 -0.15 -29.02 -7.76
CA GLY A 186 -0.95 -28.38 -6.70
C GLY A 186 -0.53 -26.95 -6.34
N ALA A 187 0.40 -26.35 -7.07
CA ALA A 187 0.78 -24.94 -6.97
C ALA A 187 0.29 -24.19 -8.23
N ARG A 188 -1.02 -23.97 -8.31
CA ARG A 188 -1.62 -23.19 -9.40
C ARG A 188 -1.28 -21.71 -9.20
N PHE A 189 -0.85 -21.05 -10.27
CA PHE A 189 -0.73 -19.60 -10.31
C PHE A 189 -2.07 -18.96 -10.68
N ASP A 190 -2.39 -17.88 -9.99
CA ASP A 190 -3.58 -17.06 -10.20
C ASP A 190 -3.29 -15.92 -11.17
N TYR A 191 -2.03 -15.47 -11.21
CA TYR A 191 -1.55 -14.43 -12.13
C TYR A 191 -0.17 -14.74 -12.73
N ILE A 192 0.08 -14.20 -13.93
CA ILE A 192 1.38 -14.16 -14.60
C ILE A 192 1.76 -12.72 -14.92
N SER A 193 3.00 -12.37 -14.62
CA SER A 193 3.70 -11.19 -15.08
C SER A 193 4.74 -11.59 -16.14
N PRO A 194 4.54 -11.23 -17.42
CA PRO A 194 5.37 -11.75 -18.52
C PRO A 194 6.69 -11.00 -18.73
N PHE A 195 6.89 -9.87 -18.05
CA PHE A 195 8.09 -9.04 -18.10
C PHE A 195 8.18 -8.20 -16.83
N ASN A 196 9.40 -7.77 -16.47
CA ASN A 196 9.66 -6.93 -15.31
C ASN A 196 10.42 -5.68 -15.74
N GLU A 197 10.05 -4.51 -15.19
CA GLU A 197 10.69 -3.21 -15.46
C GLU A 197 11.04 -2.99 -16.94
N PRO A 198 10.04 -2.99 -17.86
CA PRO A 198 10.26 -3.19 -19.30
C PRO A 198 11.15 -2.14 -20.00
N THR A 199 11.47 -1.03 -19.34
CA THR A 199 12.39 0.03 -19.81
C THR A 199 13.82 -0.09 -19.27
N ASN A 200 14.07 -0.97 -18.30
CA ASN A 200 15.37 -1.14 -17.63
C ASN A 200 16.13 -2.35 -18.23
N SER A 201 17.30 -2.11 -18.81
CA SER A 201 18.05 -3.15 -19.54
C SER A 201 18.74 -4.16 -18.62
N PHE A 202 19.27 -3.70 -17.49
CA PHE A 202 20.20 -4.45 -16.63
C PHE A 202 21.40 -5.05 -17.38
N ASP A 203 21.87 -4.37 -18.43
CA ASP A 203 22.99 -4.78 -19.30
C ASP A 203 24.35 -4.87 -18.60
N SER A 204 24.49 -4.31 -17.38
CA SER A 204 25.61 -4.56 -16.47
C SER A 204 25.68 -6.00 -15.97
N CYS A 205 24.64 -6.81 -16.21
CA CYS A 205 24.54 -8.22 -15.85
C CYS A 205 24.75 -8.50 -14.35
N GLY A 206 24.45 -7.54 -13.48
CA GLY A 206 24.36 -7.77 -12.03
C GLY A 206 23.18 -8.68 -11.65
N GLN A 207 22.16 -8.78 -12.51
CA GLN A 207 20.94 -9.57 -12.38
C GLN A 207 20.36 -9.89 -13.77
N GLU A 208 19.31 -10.72 -13.82
CA GLU A 208 18.51 -10.88 -15.05
C GLU A 208 17.73 -9.60 -15.41
N GLY A 209 17.46 -9.42 -16.70
CA GLY A 209 16.71 -8.28 -17.24
C GLY A 209 16.52 -8.40 -18.74
N MET A 210 15.41 -7.85 -19.26
CA MET A 210 15.06 -7.87 -20.68
C MET A 210 14.22 -6.63 -21.00
N LEU A 211 14.65 -5.84 -21.98
CA LEU A 211 13.87 -4.72 -22.46
C LEU A 211 12.63 -5.22 -23.20
N VAL A 212 11.48 -4.60 -22.92
CA VAL A 212 10.23 -4.79 -23.66
C VAL A 212 9.69 -3.40 -24.06
N PRO A 213 10.10 -2.89 -25.23
CA PRO A 213 9.56 -1.68 -25.83
C PRO A 213 8.03 -1.66 -25.86
N VAL A 214 7.44 -0.46 -25.83
CA VAL A 214 5.98 -0.26 -25.76
C VAL A 214 5.24 -1.01 -26.88
N ASP A 215 5.81 -1.05 -28.07
CA ASP A 215 5.32 -1.76 -29.26
C ASP A 215 5.51 -3.29 -29.23
N GLN A 216 6.22 -3.82 -28.25
CA GLN A 216 6.36 -5.27 -28.01
C GLN A 216 5.49 -5.78 -26.84
N ARG A 217 5.05 -4.89 -25.92
CA ARG A 217 4.28 -5.28 -24.72
C ARG A 217 2.95 -5.93 -25.07
N ASP A 218 2.23 -5.37 -26.04
CA ASP A 218 0.92 -5.90 -26.43
C ASP A 218 1.04 -7.23 -27.19
N ASP A 219 2.08 -7.42 -28.01
CA ASP A 219 2.39 -8.69 -28.67
C ASP A 219 2.63 -9.83 -27.65
N ILE A 220 3.45 -9.60 -26.63
CA ILE A 220 3.71 -10.59 -25.57
C ILE A 220 2.42 -10.90 -24.79
N VAL A 221 1.66 -9.87 -24.40
CA VAL A 221 0.40 -10.04 -23.65
C VAL A 221 -0.67 -10.75 -24.48
N ARG A 222 -0.80 -10.44 -25.78
CA ARG A 222 -1.72 -11.12 -26.70
C ARG A 222 -1.32 -12.58 -26.91
N ALA A 223 -0.03 -12.87 -27.12
CA ALA A 223 0.46 -14.24 -27.31
C ALA A 223 0.21 -15.11 -26.06
N LEU A 224 0.63 -14.65 -24.89
CA LEU A 224 0.41 -15.37 -23.62
C LEU A 224 -1.09 -15.49 -23.29
N GLY A 225 -1.86 -14.43 -23.49
CA GLY A 225 -3.30 -14.44 -23.23
C GLY A 225 -4.07 -15.39 -24.13
N ALA A 226 -3.71 -15.46 -25.42
CA ALA A 226 -4.28 -16.42 -26.37
C ALA A 226 -3.90 -17.86 -26.00
N GLU A 227 -2.63 -18.11 -25.64
CA GLU A 227 -2.13 -19.42 -25.22
C GLU A 227 -2.84 -19.94 -23.95
N GLN A 228 -2.97 -19.11 -22.92
CA GLN A 228 -3.68 -19.46 -21.69
C GLN A 228 -5.18 -19.71 -21.95
N ARG A 229 -5.82 -18.91 -22.81
CA ARG A 229 -7.21 -19.12 -23.21
C ARG A 229 -7.40 -20.42 -24.00
N ALA A 230 -6.51 -20.74 -24.94
CA ALA A 230 -6.54 -21.98 -25.71
C ALA A 230 -6.40 -23.23 -24.82
N ARG A 231 -5.65 -23.12 -23.74
CA ARG A 231 -5.49 -24.17 -22.70
C ARG A 231 -6.63 -24.22 -21.68
N GLY A 232 -7.57 -23.28 -21.71
CA GLY A 232 -8.65 -23.15 -20.73
C GLY A 232 -8.17 -22.80 -19.31
N GLN A 233 -6.98 -22.18 -19.18
CA GLN A 233 -6.46 -21.76 -17.88
C GLN A 233 -7.24 -20.54 -17.36
N ARG A 234 -7.29 -20.41 -16.03
CA ARG A 234 -7.94 -19.29 -15.32
C ARG A 234 -6.96 -18.21 -14.85
N THR A 235 -5.66 -18.47 -14.99
CA THR A 235 -4.57 -17.58 -14.58
C THR A 235 -4.63 -16.28 -15.37
N GLY A 236 -4.77 -15.15 -14.67
CA GLY A 236 -4.78 -13.81 -15.25
C GLY A 236 -3.38 -13.34 -15.67
N ILE A 237 -3.31 -12.24 -16.41
CA ILE A 237 -2.05 -11.53 -16.69
C ILE A 237 -2.04 -10.22 -15.91
N ILE A 238 -0.92 -9.88 -15.28
CA ILE A 238 -0.66 -8.54 -14.75
C ILE A 238 0.46 -7.89 -15.59
N ALA A 239 0.29 -6.60 -15.84
CA ALA A 239 1.19 -5.74 -16.60
C ALA A 239 0.82 -4.29 -16.21
N ASP A 240 1.70 -3.31 -16.17
CA ASP A 240 2.91 -3.13 -16.97
C ASP A 240 4.22 -3.52 -16.26
N GLU A 241 4.24 -3.59 -14.93
CA GLU A 241 5.47 -3.77 -14.12
C GLU A 241 6.50 -2.65 -14.41
N SER A 242 6.00 -1.46 -14.78
CA SER A 242 6.78 -0.24 -14.99
C SER A 242 7.55 0.12 -13.72
N SER A 243 8.87 0.33 -13.84
CA SER A 243 9.78 0.70 -12.75
C SER A 243 9.46 2.04 -12.07
N SER A 244 8.61 2.87 -12.69
CA SER A 244 8.18 4.15 -12.14
C SER A 244 6.72 4.43 -12.46
N THR A 245 6.06 5.16 -11.55
CA THR A 245 4.69 5.63 -11.76
C THR A 245 4.57 6.57 -12.96
N VAL A 246 5.64 7.28 -13.34
CA VAL A 246 5.66 8.13 -14.54
C VAL A 246 5.62 7.27 -15.80
N GLY A 247 6.46 6.24 -15.89
CA GLY A 247 6.46 5.28 -17.01
C GLY A 247 5.10 4.60 -17.15
N PHE A 248 4.54 4.10 -16.04
CA PHE A 248 3.19 3.52 -16.02
C PHE A 248 2.13 4.47 -16.60
N ASN A 249 2.10 5.72 -16.14
CA ASN A 249 1.12 6.72 -16.55
C ASN A 249 1.29 7.19 -18.01
N THR A 250 2.50 7.14 -18.58
CA THR A 250 2.74 7.58 -19.97
C THR A 250 2.73 6.46 -20.99
N GLU A 251 3.14 5.23 -20.62
CA GLU A 251 3.37 4.12 -21.55
C GLU A 251 2.22 3.13 -21.62
N LEU A 252 1.59 2.79 -20.48
CA LEU A 252 0.47 1.83 -20.44
C LEU A 252 -0.64 2.19 -21.46
N PRO A 253 -1.12 3.44 -21.57
CA PRO A 253 -2.22 3.78 -22.49
C PRO A 253 -1.86 3.57 -23.97
N GLN A 254 -0.58 3.55 -24.33
CA GLN A 254 -0.12 3.43 -25.72
C GLN A 254 -0.26 1.99 -26.26
N TRP A 255 -0.10 0.98 -25.39
CA TRP A 255 -0.12 -0.43 -25.79
C TRP A 255 -1.38 -1.17 -25.32
N ILE A 256 -1.96 -0.83 -24.16
CA ILE A 256 -3.15 -1.55 -23.66
C ILE A 256 -4.41 -1.24 -24.49
N SER A 257 -4.42 -0.08 -25.17
CA SER A 257 -5.48 0.36 -26.07
C SER A 257 -5.48 -0.36 -27.42
N GLN A 258 -4.46 -1.17 -27.72
CA GLN A 258 -4.39 -1.93 -28.98
C GLN A 258 -5.56 -2.94 -29.07
N PRO A 259 -6.20 -3.09 -30.26
CA PRO A 259 -7.39 -3.92 -30.41
C PRO A 259 -7.19 -5.36 -29.94
N GLY A 260 -7.98 -5.77 -28.96
CA GLY A 260 -7.94 -7.13 -28.42
C GLY A 260 -6.87 -7.40 -27.36
N THR A 261 -6.11 -6.39 -26.93
CA THR A 261 -5.08 -6.54 -25.87
C THR A 261 -5.68 -6.49 -24.46
N ALA A 262 -6.45 -5.44 -24.14
CA ALA A 262 -7.00 -5.21 -22.80
C ALA A 262 -7.87 -6.35 -22.23
N GLN A 263 -8.37 -7.28 -23.05
CA GLN A 263 -9.13 -8.45 -22.58
C GLN A 263 -8.29 -9.50 -21.84
N TYR A 264 -6.96 -9.46 -22.00
CA TYR A 264 -6.04 -10.43 -21.41
C TYR A 264 -5.41 -9.94 -20.10
N VAL A 265 -5.29 -8.62 -19.91
CA VAL A 265 -4.78 -8.00 -18.69
C VAL A 265 -5.87 -8.01 -17.60
N SER A 266 -5.57 -8.59 -16.45
CA SER A 266 -6.48 -8.70 -15.29
C SER A 266 -6.32 -7.52 -14.32
N LYS A 267 -5.07 -7.13 -14.01
CA LYS A 267 -4.72 -6.04 -13.08
C LYS A 267 -3.56 -5.22 -13.64
N LEU A 268 -3.47 -3.95 -13.24
CA LEU A 268 -2.48 -2.99 -13.74
C LEU A 268 -1.30 -2.85 -12.77
N ALA A 269 -0.18 -3.52 -13.07
CA ALA A 269 1.00 -3.57 -12.22
C ALA A 269 1.93 -2.36 -12.44
N HIS A 270 2.48 -1.80 -11.35
CA HIS A 270 3.48 -0.73 -11.37
C HIS A 270 4.38 -0.78 -10.13
N HIS A 271 5.56 -0.17 -10.23
CA HIS A 271 6.53 -0.02 -9.15
C HIS A 271 6.67 1.45 -8.74
N THR A 272 7.02 1.69 -7.48
CA THR A 272 7.12 3.04 -6.89
C THR A 272 8.55 3.51 -6.65
N TYR A 273 9.56 2.93 -7.32
CA TYR A 273 10.99 3.23 -7.12
C TYR A 273 11.36 4.70 -7.37
N ASN A 274 10.58 5.44 -8.17
CA ASN A 274 10.75 6.87 -8.39
C ASN A 274 10.33 7.77 -7.20
N ASN A 275 9.95 7.18 -6.06
CA ASN A 275 9.51 7.89 -4.85
C ASN A 275 8.38 8.90 -5.13
N PRO A 276 7.22 8.40 -5.58
CA PRO A 276 6.20 9.27 -6.16
C PRO A 276 5.58 10.24 -5.16
N GLY A 277 5.31 11.45 -5.65
CA GLY A 277 4.46 12.43 -4.97
C GLY A 277 2.99 11.99 -4.95
N ASP A 278 2.18 12.67 -4.13
CA ASP A 278 0.74 12.38 -4.04
C ASP A 278 0.02 12.66 -5.37
N ASP A 279 0.54 13.56 -6.19
CA ASP A 279 0.12 13.85 -7.56
C ASP A 279 0.38 12.68 -8.51
N GLN A 280 1.59 12.12 -8.47
CA GLN A 280 2.00 10.98 -9.30
C GLN A 280 1.28 9.70 -8.90
N LEU A 281 0.99 9.52 -7.61
CA LEU A 281 0.14 8.44 -7.09
C LEU A 281 -1.32 8.62 -7.50
N ALA A 282 -1.92 9.80 -7.32
CA ALA A 282 -3.29 10.05 -7.74
C ALA A 282 -3.49 9.85 -9.25
N LYS A 283 -2.44 10.13 -10.06
CA LYS A 283 -2.45 9.89 -11.50
C LYS A 283 -2.56 8.42 -11.89
N ILE A 284 -2.06 7.49 -11.07
CA ILE A 284 -2.23 6.03 -11.27
C ILE A 284 -3.72 5.67 -11.30
N ASN A 285 -4.51 6.20 -10.36
CA ASN A 285 -5.96 5.98 -10.32
C ASN A 285 -6.66 6.55 -11.57
N GLU A 286 -6.28 7.74 -12.04
CA GLU A 286 -6.80 8.32 -13.29
C GLU A 286 -6.51 7.41 -14.51
N THR A 287 -5.27 6.95 -14.64
CA THR A 287 -4.83 6.03 -15.70
C THR A 287 -5.58 4.69 -15.62
N ALA A 288 -5.66 4.10 -14.42
CA ALA A 288 -6.34 2.84 -14.17
C ALA A 288 -7.85 2.90 -14.46
N THR A 289 -8.49 4.00 -14.03
CA THR A 289 -9.90 4.31 -14.32
C THR A 289 -10.14 4.44 -15.83
N SER A 290 -9.24 5.07 -16.58
CA SER A 290 -9.37 5.23 -18.04
C SER A 290 -9.36 3.90 -18.81
N VAL A 291 -8.77 2.85 -18.22
CA VAL A 291 -8.70 1.49 -18.79
C VAL A 291 -9.76 0.56 -18.16
N GLY A 292 -10.39 0.95 -17.06
CA GLY A 292 -11.40 0.17 -16.34
C GLY A 292 -10.82 -1.07 -15.63
N LYS A 293 -9.63 -0.96 -15.05
CA LYS A 293 -8.92 -2.06 -14.34
C LYS A 293 -8.28 -1.56 -13.05
N SER A 294 -8.22 -2.40 -12.02
CA SER A 294 -7.60 -2.04 -10.73
C SER A 294 -6.07 -1.97 -10.86
N PRO A 295 -5.39 -0.97 -10.26
CA PRO A 295 -3.95 -0.93 -10.16
C PRO A 295 -3.43 -1.74 -8.95
N TRP A 296 -2.21 -2.26 -9.07
CA TRP A 296 -1.43 -3.01 -8.07
C TRP A 296 -0.03 -2.40 -7.96
N ALA A 297 0.41 -2.07 -6.75
CA ALA A 297 1.81 -1.77 -6.44
C ALA A 297 2.57 -3.09 -6.26
N THR A 298 3.29 -3.52 -7.29
CA THR A 298 3.85 -4.88 -7.40
C THR A 298 5.33 -5.00 -7.02
N GLU A 299 6.01 -3.87 -6.81
CA GLU A 299 7.40 -3.90 -6.35
C GLU A 299 7.84 -2.58 -5.71
N ILE A 300 8.52 -2.68 -4.57
CA ILE A 300 9.29 -1.57 -3.99
C ILE A 300 10.40 -2.08 -3.06
N CYS A 301 11.55 -1.41 -3.16
CA CYS A 301 12.66 -1.33 -2.20
C CYS A 301 13.57 -0.18 -2.69
N CYS A 302 14.89 -0.16 -2.50
CA CYS A 302 15.50 -0.08 -1.19
C CYS A 302 15.47 1.39 -0.79
N PHE A 303 14.47 1.83 -0.03
CA PHE A 303 14.46 3.22 0.43
C PHE A 303 15.43 3.41 1.60
N GLY A 304 15.99 4.61 1.78
CA GLY A 304 16.92 4.87 2.87
C GLY A 304 17.19 6.35 3.13
N ASN A 305 18.17 6.64 3.99
CA ASN A 305 18.61 7.98 4.37
C ASN A 305 17.47 8.88 4.91
N GLY A 306 16.50 8.27 5.59
CA GLY A 306 15.32 8.94 6.15
C GLY A 306 14.22 9.27 5.14
N GLY A 307 14.40 8.92 3.86
CA GLY A 307 13.41 9.09 2.79
C GLY A 307 12.74 7.79 2.36
N THR A 308 11.81 7.93 1.41
CA THR A 308 11.16 6.84 0.66
C THR A 308 11.77 6.65 -0.74
N GLY A 309 12.86 7.35 -1.05
CA GLY A 309 13.62 7.20 -2.31
C GLY A 309 14.79 6.23 -2.21
N TRP A 310 15.14 5.67 -3.37
CA TRP A 310 16.17 4.63 -3.54
C TRP A 310 17.53 5.05 -2.99
N ALA A 311 18.08 4.26 -2.08
CA ALA A 311 19.37 4.51 -1.44
C ALA A 311 20.01 3.21 -0.89
N GLN A 312 21.33 3.19 -0.85
CA GLN A 312 22.09 2.21 -0.06
C GLN A 312 22.05 2.61 1.42
N GLU A 313 21.45 1.73 2.23
CA GLU A 313 21.35 1.81 3.69
C GLU A 313 20.76 0.49 4.18
N TYR A 314 21.31 -0.10 5.24
CA TYR A 314 20.58 -1.08 6.05
C TYR A 314 20.12 -0.41 7.34
N ASP A 315 18.81 -0.36 7.55
CA ASP A 315 18.18 0.18 8.74
C ASP A 315 17.20 -0.84 9.32
N PRO A 316 17.56 -1.57 10.40
CA PRO A 316 16.66 -2.54 11.03
C PRO A 316 15.61 -1.88 11.93
N THR A 317 15.66 -0.56 12.13
CA THR A 317 14.93 0.18 13.17
C THR A 317 13.52 0.60 12.75
N ILE A 318 12.80 1.21 13.69
CA ILE A 318 11.40 1.60 13.51
C ILE A 318 11.18 2.68 12.46
N ASP A 319 12.19 3.49 12.14
CA ASP A 319 12.05 4.52 11.10
C ASP A 319 11.89 3.88 9.72
N SER A 320 12.67 2.83 9.41
CA SER A 320 12.46 2.03 8.20
C SER A 320 11.12 1.26 8.22
N GLY A 321 10.68 0.80 9.41
CA GLY A 321 9.35 0.21 9.60
C GLY A 321 8.20 1.21 9.33
N LEU A 322 8.37 2.47 9.70
CA LEU A 322 7.39 3.53 9.43
C LEU A 322 7.41 3.97 7.95
N ASN A 323 8.56 3.89 7.27
CA ASN A 323 8.64 4.18 5.84
C ASN A 323 7.89 3.14 4.99
N ILE A 324 8.08 1.82 5.21
CA ILE A 324 7.28 0.81 4.48
C ILE A 324 5.77 0.96 4.82
N SER A 325 5.43 1.26 6.07
CA SER A 325 4.03 1.47 6.47
C SER A 325 3.40 2.71 5.82
N ARG A 326 4.19 3.75 5.56
CA ARG A 326 3.77 4.95 4.80
C ARG A 326 3.56 4.64 3.32
N ILE A 327 4.43 3.83 2.71
CA ILE A 327 4.31 3.46 1.30
C ILE A 327 3.01 2.66 1.11
N ILE A 328 2.78 1.60 1.91
CA ILE A 328 1.52 0.84 1.89
C ILE A 328 0.28 1.74 2.08
N TYR A 329 0.35 2.67 3.04
CA TYR A 329 -0.72 3.64 3.25
C TYR A 329 -0.98 4.53 2.02
N LYS A 330 0.08 5.01 1.35
CA LYS A 330 -0.02 5.87 0.16
C LYS A 330 -0.52 5.14 -1.07
N ASP A 331 -0.02 3.94 -1.33
CA ASP A 331 -0.43 3.11 -2.46
C ASP A 331 -1.94 2.81 -2.35
N PHE A 332 -2.41 2.41 -1.16
CA PHE A 332 -3.84 2.17 -0.93
C PHE A 332 -4.69 3.46 -0.86
N ALA A 333 -4.32 4.48 -0.08
CA ALA A 333 -5.19 5.64 0.17
C ALA A 333 -5.10 6.77 -0.88
N THR A 334 -4.04 6.79 -1.70
CA THR A 334 -3.80 7.84 -2.71
C THR A 334 -3.81 7.29 -4.15
N ALA A 335 -3.10 6.18 -4.42
CA ALA A 335 -3.11 5.56 -5.75
C ALA A 335 -4.31 4.63 -6.00
N HIS A 336 -5.05 4.28 -4.94
CA HIS A 336 -6.17 3.32 -4.96
C HIS A 336 -5.72 1.92 -5.41
N ASP A 337 -4.46 1.57 -5.11
CA ASP A 337 -3.94 0.22 -5.37
C ASP A 337 -4.71 -0.82 -4.58
N SER A 338 -4.96 -1.95 -5.23
CA SER A 338 -5.68 -3.10 -4.65
C SER A 338 -4.74 -4.21 -4.16
N ALA A 339 -3.44 -4.11 -4.44
CA ALA A 339 -2.42 -4.98 -3.84
C ALA A 339 -1.14 -4.23 -3.55
N PHE A 340 -0.38 -4.74 -2.58
CA PHE A 340 0.97 -4.28 -2.25
C PHE A 340 1.93 -5.47 -2.17
N HIS A 341 2.93 -5.51 -3.04
CA HIS A 341 3.98 -6.52 -3.02
C HIS A 341 5.32 -5.87 -2.69
N TRP A 342 5.95 -6.34 -1.62
CA TRP A 342 7.35 -6.05 -1.35
C TRP A 342 8.26 -6.75 -2.38
N TRP A 343 9.48 -6.25 -2.59
CA TRP A 343 10.48 -6.96 -3.38
C TRP A 343 10.99 -8.22 -2.66
N THR A 344 12.29 -8.40 -2.43
CA THR A 344 12.80 -9.65 -1.86
C THR A 344 12.29 -9.89 -0.43
N ALA A 345 11.64 -11.03 -0.20
CA ALA A 345 11.23 -11.43 1.14
C ALA A 345 12.42 -11.60 2.10
N LEU A 346 13.56 -12.08 1.57
CA LEU A 346 14.82 -12.23 2.30
C LEU A 346 16.00 -11.58 1.56
N SER A 347 17.02 -11.16 2.30
CA SER A 347 18.29 -10.68 1.71
C SER A 347 19.53 -11.00 2.56
N SER A 348 20.67 -11.16 1.90
CA SER A 348 22.01 -11.20 2.51
C SER A 348 22.68 -9.82 2.61
N MET A 349 22.06 -8.77 2.07
CA MET A 349 22.63 -7.42 1.95
C MET A 349 22.58 -6.63 3.26
N VAL A 350 23.09 -7.23 4.33
CA VAL A 350 22.97 -6.73 5.70
C VAL A 350 24.03 -5.70 6.09
N GLY A 351 25.11 -5.60 5.31
CA GLY A 351 26.23 -4.71 5.57
C GLY A 351 27.05 -5.13 6.79
N SER A 352 27.67 -4.15 7.44
CA SER A 352 28.68 -4.36 8.49
C SER A 352 28.15 -4.81 9.86
N ASP A 353 26.89 -4.54 10.21
CA ASP A 353 26.26 -5.03 11.45
C ASP A 353 24.77 -5.33 11.26
N PRO A 354 24.32 -6.58 11.45
CA PRO A 354 22.92 -6.96 11.29
C PRO A 354 21.98 -6.46 12.40
N ASN A 355 22.50 -5.88 13.47
CA ASN A 355 21.73 -5.38 14.62
C ASN A 355 21.67 -3.85 14.68
N ALA A 356 22.43 -3.14 13.86
CA ALA A 356 22.53 -1.69 13.84
C ALA A 356 22.29 -1.12 12.44
N LYS A 357 21.98 0.18 12.38
CA LYS A 357 21.86 0.91 11.12
C LYS A 357 23.26 1.13 10.52
N ASN A 358 23.47 0.78 9.26
CA ASN A 358 24.73 0.93 8.55
C ASN A 358 24.54 1.42 7.10
N GLY A 359 25.62 1.93 6.49
CA GLY A 359 25.60 2.52 5.15
C GLY A 359 26.08 1.59 4.03
N ASP A 360 26.48 0.35 4.35
CA ASP A 360 27.03 -0.61 3.40
C ASP A 360 26.06 -1.75 3.04
N GLY A 361 25.02 -1.98 3.85
CA GLY A 361 23.89 -2.85 3.52
C GLY A 361 22.77 -2.15 2.74
N TRP A 362 21.64 -2.84 2.56
CA TRP A 362 20.48 -2.40 1.78
C TRP A 362 19.16 -2.69 2.50
N ASN A 363 18.13 -1.88 2.20
CA ASN A 363 16.76 -2.03 2.70
C ASN A 363 15.86 -2.81 1.71
N ASP A 364 16.36 -3.94 1.19
CA ASP A 364 15.71 -4.86 0.25
C ASP A 364 14.93 -6.00 0.91
N GLY A 365 15.43 -6.57 2.00
CA GLY A 365 14.82 -7.69 2.72
C GLY A 365 13.80 -7.29 3.79
N LEU A 366 12.90 -8.22 4.10
CA LEU A 366 12.10 -8.19 5.34
C LEU A 366 12.85 -8.93 6.47
N ILE A 367 13.41 -10.10 6.14
CA ILE A 367 14.27 -10.93 6.99
C ILE A 367 15.66 -11.00 6.35
N TYR A 368 16.72 -10.93 7.14
CA TYR A 368 18.10 -10.99 6.65
C TYR A 368 18.79 -12.28 7.10
N TYR A 369 19.81 -12.70 6.35
CA TYR A 369 20.69 -13.81 6.67
C TYR A 369 22.16 -13.40 6.48
N ASP A 370 23.08 -14.20 7.01
CA ASP A 370 24.51 -13.96 6.87
C ASP A 370 24.96 -14.12 5.40
N PRO A 371 25.60 -13.12 4.76
CA PRO A 371 26.17 -13.28 3.41
C PRO A 371 27.26 -14.38 3.34
N ASP A 372 27.99 -14.62 4.43
CA ASP A 372 29.10 -15.58 4.49
C ASP A 372 28.68 -16.99 4.94
N TYR A 373 27.37 -17.29 4.98
CA TYR A 373 26.80 -18.58 5.43
C TYR A 373 27.47 -19.81 4.79
N ALA A 374 27.91 -19.70 3.54
CA ALA A 374 28.54 -20.77 2.79
C ALA A 374 29.98 -21.10 3.28
N THR A 375 30.63 -20.11 3.91
CA THR A 375 31.99 -20.22 4.45
C THR A 375 31.98 -20.57 5.93
N ASN A 376 31.09 -19.93 6.72
CA ASN A 376 31.09 -20.03 8.18
C ASN A 376 29.99 -20.96 8.75
N GLY A 377 28.98 -21.32 7.95
CA GLY A 377 27.85 -22.15 8.36
C GLY A 377 26.75 -21.44 9.16
N ASP A 378 26.82 -20.11 9.36
CA ASP A 378 25.78 -19.38 10.10
C ASP A 378 24.52 -19.18 9.23
N GLN A 379 23.42 -19.80 9.66
CA GLN A 379 22.10 -19.72 9.03
C GLN A 379 21.11 -18.94 9.90
N LYS A 380 21.61 -18.06 10.76
CA LYS A 380 20.80 -17.17 11.60
C LYS A 380 19.99 -16.21 10.74
N LEU A 381 18.77 -15.97 11.21
CA LEU A 381 17.84 -15.02 10.62
C LEU A 381 17.75 -13.78 11.50
N TYR A 382 17.92 -12.62 10.88
CA TYR A 382 17.86 -11.29 11.48
C TYR A 382 16.58 -10.59 11.03
N PHE A 383 15.93 -9.84 11.92
CA PHE A 383 14.62 -9.25 11.66
C PHE A 383 14.67 -7.73 11.77
N THR A 384 14.13 -7.05 10.79
CA THR A 384 13.97 -5.60 10.78
C THR A 384 12.56 -5.22 11.23
N LYS A 385 12.34 -3.95 11.59
CA LYS A 385 10.96 -3.46 11.81
C LYS A 385 10.14 -3.41 10.51
N ARG A 386 10.71 -3.55 9.31
CA ARG A 386 9.95 -3.70 8.05
C ARG A 386 9.08 -4.96 8.08
N TYR A 387 9.63 -6.10 8.51
CA TYR A 387 8.86 -7.34 8.72
C TYR A 387 7.67 -7.11 9.66
N TYR A 388 7.91 -6.46 10.80
CA TYR A 388 6.85 -6.18 11.77
C TYR A 388 5.88 -5.09 11.31
N ALA A 389 6.26 -4.17 10.42
CA ALA A 389 5.36 -3.18 9.84
C ALA A 389 4.48 -3.79 8.74
N LEU A 390 5.03 -4.59 7.81
CA LEU A 390 4.25 -5.30 6.80
C LEU A 390 3.21 -6.24 7.44
N GLY A 391 3.56 -6.87 8.56
CA GLY A 391 2.62 -7.68 9.34
C GLY A 391 1.49 -6.91 10.04
N GLN A 392 1.59 -5.58 10.19
CA GLN A 392 0.47 -4.77 10.68
C GLN A 392 -0.66 -4.66 9.63
N TYR A 393 -0.36 -4.91 8.35
CA TYR A 393 -1.32 -5.06 7.27
C TYR A 393 -1.60 -6.53 6.96
N SER A 394 -0.64 -7.28 6.41
CA SER A 394 -0.81 -8.66 5.89
C SER A 394 -1.47 -9.66 6.85
N LYS A 395 -1.29 -9.51 8.17
CA LYS A 395 -1.92 -10.38 9.19
C LYS A 395 -3.39 -10.05 9.46
N PHE A 396 -3.86 -8.86 9.09
CA PHE A 396 -5.14 -8.30 9.51
C PHE A 396 -6.02 -7.87 8.31
N VAL A 397 -5.43 -7.19 7.33
CA VAL A 397 -6.04 -6.87 6.04
C VAL A 397 -5.91 -8.09 5.15
N LYS A 398 -7.02 -8.82 5.00
CA LYS A 398 -7.08 -10.05 4.20
C LYS A 398 -7.73 -9.81 2.84
N PRO A 399 -7.50 -10.70 1.85
CA PRO A 399 -8.19 -10.64 0.57
C PRO A 399 -9.70 -10.48 0.74
N GLY A 400 -10.29 -9.60 -0.07
CA GLY A 400 -11.71 -9.23 0.06
C GLY A 400 -12.02 -8.21 1.15
N ALA A 401 -11.03 -7.72 1.91
CA ALA A 401 -11.22 -6.56 2.77
C ALA A 401 -11.45 -5.30 1.91
N VAL A 402 -12.41 -4.48 2.27
CA VAL A 402 -12.81 -3.27 1.54
C VAL A 402 -12.20 -2.06 2.22
N ALA A 403 -11.37 -1.30 1.52
CA ALA A 403 -10.77 -0.09 2.06
C ALA A 403 -11.82 1.02 2.21
N HIS A 404 -11.70 1.80 3.28
CA HIS A 404 -12.42 3.04 3.48
C HIS A 404 -11.41 4.13 3.86
N ASN A 405 -11.34 5.17 3.05
CA ASN A 405 -10.44 6.29 3.29
C ASN A 405 -10.82 7.05 4.57
N VAL A 406 -9.83 7.64 5.23
CA VAL A 406 -10.01 8.38 6.49
C VAL A 406 -9.58 9.83 6.32
N THR A 407 -10.49 10.77 6.55
CA THR A 407 -10.20 12.20 6.49
C THR A 407 -10.03 12.78 7.91
N GLY A 408 -9.41 13.96 8.04
CA GLY A 408 -9.30 14.65 9.33
C GLY A 408 -8.34 14.01 10.35
N ALA A 409 -7.42 13.13 9.92
CA ALA A 409 -6.38 12.61 10.78
C ALA A 409 -5.46 13.75 11.33
N PRO A 410 -4.95 13.65 12.57
CA PRO A 410 -4.01 14.63 13.10
C PRO A 410 -2.74 14.77 12.26
N SER A 411 -2.11 15.94 12.27
CA SER A 411 -0.82 16.15 11.57
C SER A 411 0.23 15.14 12.05
N GLY A 412 0.94 14.54 11.10
CA GLY A 412 1.90 13.46 11.36
C GLY A 412 1.27 12.11 11.69
N VAL A 413 -0.05 11.94 11.57
CA VAL A 413 -0.73 10.65 11.74
C VAL A 413 -1.36 10.22 10.42
N GLU A 414 -1.08 8.99 10.00
CA GLU A 414 -1.68 8.35 8.83
C GLU A 414 -2.61 7.23 9.33
N VAL A 415 -3.84 7.17 8.81
CA VAL A 415 -4.86 6.19 9.23
C VAL A 415 -5.43 5.52 7.99
N SER A 416 -5.24 4.20 7.87
CA SER A 416 -5.97 3.39 6.90
C SER A 416 -7.02 2.54 7.62
N SER A 417 -8.19 2.35 7.00
CA SER A 417 -9.26 1.53 7.57
C SER A 417 -9.84 0.58 6.54
N TYR A 418 -10.18 -0.62 6.98
CA TYR A 418 -10.64 -1.71 6.13
C TYR A 418 -11.83 -2.39 6.81
N ASP A 419 -12.94 -2.45 6.09
CA ASP A 419 -14.06 -3.32 6.40
C ASP A 419 -13.68 -4.75 6.00
N LEU A 420 -13.82 -5.72 6.90
CA LEU A 420 -13.74 -7.13 6.58
C LEU A 420 -15.16 -7.70 6.54
N PRO A 421 -15.80 -7.72 5.34
CA PRO A 421 -17.15 -8.23 5.19
C PRO A 421 -17.19 -9.72 5.54
N GLN A 422 -18.04 -10.05 6.52
CA GLN A 422 -18.46 -11.40 6.94
C GLN A 422 -17.65 -12.60 6.41
N ALA A 423 -16.47 -12.86 6.97
CA ALA A 423 -16.00 -14.24 7.01
C ALA A 423 -17.05 -15.09 7.76
N ARG A 424 -17.31 -16.33 7.31
CA ARG A 424 -18.23 -17.29 7.99
C ARG A 424 -17.61 -17.85 9.28
N THR A 425 -17.01 -16.99 10.11
CA THR A 425 -16.24 -17.34 11.30
C THR A 425 -17.08 -17.13 12.57
N GLY A 426 -18.09 -17.96 12.71
CA GLY A 426 -18.91 -18.11 13.90
C GLY A 426 -19.60 -19.47 13.85
N SER A 427 -19.71 -20.14 15.01
CA SER A 427 -20.38 -21.45 15.12
C SER A 427 -21.78 -21.43 14.49
N PRO A 428 -22.28 -22.56 13.95
CA PRO A 428 -23.64 -22.63 13.41
C PRO A 428 -24.68 -22.05 14.39
N GLY A 429 -25.34 -20.96 14.01
CA GLY A 429 -26.32 -20.23 14.84
C GLY A 429 -25.83 -18.92 15.48
N GLY A 430 -24.55 -18.55 15.36
CA GLY A 430 -24.07 -17.22 15.78
C GLY A 430 -24.57 -16.09 14.86
N THR A 431 -24.92 -14.93 15.42
CA THR A 431 -25.17 -13.73 14.60
C THR A 431 -23.84 -13.25 14.00
N PRO A 432 -23.73 -13.05 12.67
CA PRO A 432 -22.52 -12.49 12.08
C PRO A 432 -22.17 -11.12 12.66
N ILE A 433 -20.89 -10.92 12.96
CA ILE A 433 -20.35 -9.64 13.45
C ILE A 433 -19.26 -9.21 12.47
N GLY A 434 -19.45 -8.02 11.91
CA GLY A 434 -18.50 -7.38 11.01
C GLY A 434 -17.24 -6.95 11.75
N LYS A 435 -16.13 -6.85 11.01
CA LYS A 435 -14.86 -6.38 11.58
C LYS A 435 -14.34 -5.16 10.83
N TRP A 436 -13.84 -4.20 11.58
CA TRP A 436 -12.99 -3.15 11.07
C TRP A 436 -11.55 -3.41 11.49
N VAL A 437 -10.62 -3.32 10.54
CA VAL A 437 -9.19 -3.25 10.79
C VAL A 437 -8.76 -1.81 10.54
N VAL A 438 -8.01 -1.22 11.46
CA VAL A 438 -7.47 0.14 11.32
C VAL A 438 -5.99 0.11 11.60
N VAL A 439 -5.17 0.49 10.63
CA VAL A 439 -3.70 0.58 10.79
C VAL A 439 -3.33 2.06 10.88
N VAL A 440 -2.62 2.43 11.94
CA VAL A 440 -2.29 3.81 12.26
C VAL A 440 -0.78 3.99 12.37
N ASN A 441 -0.21 4.89 11.57
CA ASN A 441 1.18 5.33 11.70
C ASN A 441 1.21 6.63 12.51
N ASN A 442 2.00 6.68 13.58
CA ASN A 442 2.35 7.94 14.24
C ASN A 442 3.77 8.37 13.83
N HIS A 443 3.84 9.34 12.92
CA HIS A 443 5.10 9.96 12.48
C HIS A 443 5.60 11.08 13.41
N ASN A 444 4.88 11.40 14.48
CA ASN A 444 5.38 12.32 15.50
C ASN A 444 6.39 11.64 16.44
N THR A 445 7.28 12.46 17.00
CA THR A 445 8.22 12.09 18.09
C THR A 445 7.55 12.11 19.46
N THR A 446 6.29 12.55 19.53
CA THR A 446 5.46 12.57 20.72
C THR A 446 4.21 11.71 20.55
N ASP A 447 3.67 11.27 21.68
CA ASP A 447 2.36 10.65 21.74
C ASP A 447 1.30 11.62 21.17
N THR A 448 0.35 11.09 20.39
CA THR A 448 -0.65 11.89 19.66
C THR A 448 -2.05 11.35 19.94
N ALA A 449 -2.98 12.22 20.34
CA ALA A 449 -4.36 11.83 20.56
C ALA A 449 -5.09 11.57 19.23
N LEU A 450 -5.89 10.51 19.16
CA LEU A 450 -6.74 10.18 18.01
C LEU A 450 -8.17 9.91 18.48
N ASN A 451 -9.12 10.64 17.89
CA ASN A 451 -10.53 10.31 17.85
C ASN A 451 -10.86 9.83 16.44
N LEU A 452 -11.41 8.62 16.27
CA LEU A 452 -11.79 8.05 14.98
C LEU A 452 -13.28 7.71 14.98
N HIS A 453 -14.05 8.30 14.06
CA HIS A 453 -15.48 8.11 13.92
C HIS A 453 -15.82 7.23 12.71
N PHE A 454 -16.55 6.15 12.96
CA PHE A 454 -16.90 5.12 11.97
C PHE A 454 -18.19 5.42 11.18
N ASN A 455 -18.60 6.69 11.08
CA ASN A 455 -19.79 7.19 10.36
C ASN A 455 -20.95 6.19 10.31
N SER A 456 -21.44 5.79 11.49
CA SER A 456 -22.38 4.68 11.65
C SER A 456 -23.38 4.93 12.77
N ARG A 457 -24.61 4.44 12.59
CA ARG A 457 -25.60 4.33 13.67
C ARG A 457 -25.34 3.14 14.60
N THR A 458 -24.54 2.16 14.16
CA THR A 458 -24.18 0.98 14.95
C THR A 458 -22.90 1.25 15.74
N PRO A 459 -22.91 1.12 17.07
CA PRO A 459 -21.69 1.24 17.87
C PRO A 459 -20.64 0.19 17.49
N VAL A 460 -19.37 0.61 17.42
CA VAL A 460 -18.24 -0.30 17.31
C VAL A 460 -17.84 -0.83 18.70
N ARG A 461 -16.98 -1.86 18.76
CA ARG A 461 -16.42 -2.40 20.01
C ARG A 461 -14.95 -2.75 19.80
N ALA A 462 -14.06 -2.33 20.69
CA ALA A 462 -12.63 -2.61 20.54
C ALA A 462 -12.29 -4.08 20.83
N GLY A 463 -11.96 -4.83 19.77
CA GLY A 463 -11.63 -6.25 19.80
C GLY A 463 -10.15 -6.52 20.14
N GLN A 464 -9.22 -5.87 19.44
CA GLN A 464 -7.77 -6.09 19.58
C GLN A 464 -6.98 -4.80 19.30
N ALA A 465 -5.78 -4.70 19.87
CA ALA A 465 -4.80 -3.66 19.56
C ALA A 465 -3.38 -4.28 19.58
N VAL A 466 -2.60 -4.06 18.53
CA VAL A 466 -1.25 -4.61 18.33
C VAL A 466 -0.31 -3.53 17.84
N ARG A 467 0.85 -3.36 18.45
CA ARG A 467 1.81 -2.29 18.14
C ARG A 467 3.20 -2.80 17.74
N THR A 468 3.79 -2.12 16.77
CA THR A 468 5.20 -2.19 16.41
C THR A 468 5.80 -0.81 16.65
N SER A 469 6.87 -0.73 17.44
CA SER A 469 7.58 0.50 17.80
C SER A 469 9.09 0.22 17.83
N ALA A 470 9.93 1.12 18.36
CA ALA A 470 11.35 0.82 18.57
C ALA A 470 11.56 -0.45 19.43
N THR A 471 10.82 -0.58 20.53
CA THR A 471 10.97 -1.69 21.50
C THR A 471 9.95 -2.81 21.32
N GLU A 472 8.86 -2.59 20.58
CA GLU A 472 7.78 -3.56 20.42
C GLU A 472 7.76 -4.21 19.03
N ASN A 473 7.45 -5.51 19.00
CA ASN A 473 7.30 -6.35 17.82
C ASN A 473 5.94 -7.05 17.91
N TRP A 474 4.90 -6.54 17.22
CA TRP A 474 3.51 -6.99 17.36
C TRP A 474 3.05 -7.16 18.83
N ALA A 475 3.45 -6.24 19.71
CA ALA A 475 3.08 -6.30 21.12
C ALA A 475 1.57 -6.06 21.27
N LYS A 476 0.90 -6.84 22.14
CA LYS A 476 -0.49 -6.56 22.53
C LYS A 476 -0.50 -5.33 23.44
N VAL A 477 -1.27 -4.31 23.06
CA VAL A 477 -1.34 -3.03 23.78
C VAL A 477 -2.75 -2.74 24.28
N ALA A 478 -2.91 -1.64 25.03
CA ALA A 478 -4.21 -1.18 25.49
C ALA A 478 -5.15 -0.92 24.29
N LYS A 479 -6.40 -1.36 24.42
CA LYS A 479 -7.43 -1.12 23.42
C LYS A 479 -7.93 0.34 23.51
N PRO A 480 -8.36 0.95 22.40
CA PRO A 480 -9.01 2.26 22.42
C PRO A 480 -10.28 2.21 23.28
N SER A 481 -10.56 3.33 23.95
CA SER A 481 -11.88 3.58 24.54
C SER A 481 -12.90 3.78 23.42
N VAL A 482 -14.16 3.41 23.63
CA VAL A 482 -15.20 3.52 22.59
C VAL A 482 -16.49 4.09 23.18
N ARG A 483 -17.07 5.08 22.50
CA ARG A 483 -18.38 5.67 22.82
C ARG A 483 -19.19 5.77 21.53
N GLY A 484 -20.24 4.95 21.41
CA GLY A 484 -21.02 4.88 20.17
C GLY A 484 -20.17 4.37 19.00
N ALA A 485 -20.18 5.10 17.89
CA ALA A 485 -19.36 4.83 16.71
C ALA A 485 -17.99 5.57 16.72
N THR A 486 -17.56 6.14 17.86
CA THR A 486 -16.26 6.81 17.98
C THR A 486 -15.32 6.03 18.89
N ALA A 487 -14.11 5.77 18.41
CA ALA A 487 -12.99 5.21 19.16
C ALA A 487 -11.98 6.32 19.50
N SER A 488 -11.49 6.33 20.75
CA SER A 488 -10.56 7.35 21.27
C SER A 488 -9.35 6.71 21.95
N THR A 489 -8.15 7.13 21.58
CA THR A 489 -6.88 6.59 22.08
C THR A 489 -5.73 7.60 22.02
N THR A 490 -4.63 7.27 22.69
CA THR A 490 -3.34 7.95 22.53
C THR A 490 -2.40 7.04 21.75
N LEU A 491 -1.99 7.49 20.58
CA LEU A 491 -1.02 6.82 19.73
C LEU A 491 0.38 7.05 20.28
N ALA A 492 1.14 5.99 20.51
CA ALA A 492 2.52 6.14 20.98
C ALA A 492 3.40 6.78 19.89
N ALA A 493 4.35 7.64 20.29
CA ALA A 493 5.39 8.18 19.41
C ALA A 493 6.07 7.08 18.58
N ARG A 494 6.42 7.40 17.31
CA ARG A 494 7.21 6.54 16.41
C ARG A 494 6.73 5.07 16.43
N SER A 495 5.46 4.85 16.07
CA SER A 495 4.86 3.51 16.08
C SER A 495 3.84 3.28 14.97
N VAL A 496 3.71 2.02 14.56
CA VAL A 496 2.60 1.51 13.74
C VAL A 496 1.71 0.68 14.65
N THR A 497 0.42 1.02 14.77
CA THR A 497 -0.53 0.28 15.60
C THR A 497 -1.75 -0.16 14.80
N THR A 498 -2.05 -1.47 14.83
CA THR A 498 -3.26 -2.05 14.24
C THR A 498 -4.31 -2.29 15.32
N TYR A 499 -5.49 -1.74 15.10
CA TYR A 499 -6.67 -1.92 15.92
C TYR A 499 -7.69 -2.76 15.16
N VAL A 500 -8.36 -3.68 15.86
CA VAL A 500 -9.49 -4.45 15.32
C VAL A 500 -10.73 -4.12 16.13
N PHE A 501 -11.81 -3.75 15.45
CA PHE A 501 -13.11 -3.47 16.06
C PHE A 501 -14.17 -4.44 15.54
N ASP A 502 -15.12 -4.77 16.40
CA ASP A 502 -16.32 -5.53 16.07
C ASP A 502 -17.51 -4.57 15.88
N GLN A 503 -18.32 -4.77 14.84
CA GLN A 503 -19.53 -3.98 14.58
C GLN A 503 -20.69 -4.89 14.15
N LYS A 504 -21.88 -4.73 14.76
CA LYS A 504 -23.06 -5.57 14.48
C LYS A 504 -23.81 -5.05 13.26
N GLY A 505 -23.37 -5.47 12.08
CA GLY A 505 -23.89 -4.99 10.80
C GLY A 505 -23.27 -3.65 10.42
N HIS A 506 -22.88 -3.56 9.15
CA HIS A 506 -22.21 -2.40 8.57
C HIS A 506 -23.29 -1.39 8.18
N GLY A 507 -23.67 -0.54 9.14
CA GLY A 507 -24.58 0.56 8.89
C GLY A 507 -23.79 1.82 8.60
N SER A 508 -24.02 2.47 7.46
CA SER A 508 -23.41 3.76 7.13
C SER A 508 -24.37 4.92 7.43
N SER A 509 -23.86 5.97 8.06
CA SER A 509 -24.47 7.30 8.14
C SER A 509 -23.78 8.19 7.11
N ALA A 510 -24.52 9.10 6.46
CA ALA A 510 -23.89 10.11 5.62
C ALA A 510 -23.03 11.08 6.46
N VAL A 511 -21.91 11.51 5.89
CA VAL A 511 -21.13 12.65 6.38
C VAL A 511 -21.84 13.92 5.91
N THR A 512 -22.41 14.67 6.85
CA THR A 512 -23.16 15.91 6.56
C THR A 512 -22.37 17.15 6.98
N GLY A 513 -22.49 18.23 6.24
CA GLY A 513 -21.96 19.55 6.58
C GLY A 513 -21.31 20.30 5.41
N ALA A 514 -20.72 21.44 5.73
CA ALA A 514 -20.01 22.27 4.76
C ALA A 514 -18.57 21.79 4.53
N TRP A 515 -18.10 21.97 3.29
CA TRP A 515 -16.75 21.59 2.84
C TRP A 515 -16.00 22.84 2.40
N GLN A 516 -14.88 23.14 3.03
CA GLN A 516 -14.03 24.28 2.72
C GLN A 516 -12.86 23.89 1.82
N GLY A 517 -12.60 24.69 0.78
CA GLY A 517 -11.38 24.57 -0.03
C GLY A 517 -10.17 25.11 0.72
N LYS A 518 -9.10 24.31 0.85
CA LYS A 518 -7.91 24.65 1.64
C LYS A 518 -7.12 25.86 1.10
N GLN A 519 -7.25 26.18 -0.18
CA GLN A 519 -6.64 27.36 -0.80
C GLN A 519 -7.30 28.70 -0.42
N SER A 520 -8.55 28.68 0.03
CA SER A 520 -9.39 29.88 0.16
C SER A 520 -10.10 30.03 1.50
N GLY A 521 -10.31 28.94 2.25
CA GLY A 521 -11.17 28.91 3.43
C GLY A 521 -12.66 29.10 3.10
N LYS A 522 -13.05 28.97 1.82
CA LYS A 522 -14.41 29.18 1.33
C LYS A 522 -15.12 27.87 1.06
N CYS A 523 -16.44 27.91 1.14
CA CYS A 523 -17.28 26.72 1.11
C CYS A 523 -17.66 26.33 -0.32
N LEU A 524 -17.58 25.03 -0.59
CA LEU A 524 -18.18 24.36 -1.74
C LEU A 524 -19.69 24.61 -1.72
N THR A 525 -20.19 25.40 -2.67
CA THR A 525 -21.58 25.83 -2.71
C THR A 525 -22.21 25.30 -3.99
N ALA A 526 -23.29 24.51 -3.88
CA ALA A 526 -24.00 23.95 -5.02
C ALA A 526 -24.62 25.05 -5.90
N ASP A 527 -24.48 24.91 -7.22
CA ASP A 527 -25.09 25.81 -8.19
C ASP A 527 -25.42 25.09 -9.52
N ALA A 528 -25.96 25.82 -10.50
CA ALA A 528 -26.32 25.26 -11.81
C ALA A 528 -25.12 24.72 -12.62
N THR A 529 -23.88 25.03 -12.23
CA THR A 529 -22.64 24.52 -12.81
C THR A 529 -22.04 23.36 -12.02
N GLY A 530 -22.76 22.83 -11.03
CA GLY A 530 -22.30 21.83 -10.08
C GLY A 530 -21.90 22.46 -8.76
N ALA A 531 -20.84 23.26 -8.77
CA ALA A 531 -20.46 24.04 -7.61
C ALA A 531 -19.57 25.26 -7.93
N ALA A 532 -19.62 26.23 -7.04
CA ALA A 532 -18.68 27.35 -6.96
C ALA A 532 -18.16 27.53 -5.53
N LEU A 533 -17.04 28.24 -5.38
CA LEU A 533 -16.65 28.77 -4.07
C LEU A 533 -17.59 29.91 -3.66
N SER A 534 -18.01 29.91 -2.40
CA SER A 534 -18.65 31.07 -1.78
C SER A 534 -18.25 31.21 -0.31
N THR A 535 -18.36 32.42 0.22
CA THR A 535 -18.19 32.69 1.65
C THR A 535 -19.07 31.74 2.48
N CYS A 536 -18.48 31.10 3.49
CA CYS A 536 -19.19 30.15 4.35
C CYS A 536 -20.28 30.87 5.16
N THR A 537 -21.54 30.54 4.84
CA THR A 537 -22.75 31.14 5.40
C THR A 537 -23.67 30.11 6.05
N GLY A 538 -23.43 28.81 5.86
CA GLY A 538 -24.27 27.73 6.40
C GLY A 538 -25.63 27.62 5.71
N THR A 539 -25.71 28.03 4.44
CA THR A 539 -26.91 27.90 3.61
C THR A 539 -27.14 26.45 3.17
N GLU A 540 -28.37 26.10 2.78
CA GLU A 540 -28.72 24.74 2.29
C GLU A 540 -27.94 24.32 1.03
N ALA A 541 -27.41 25.29 0.27
CA ALA A 541 -26.51 25.04 -0.87
C ALA A 541 -25.07 24.69 -0.44
N GLN A 542 -24.71 24.91 0.84
CA GLN A 542 -23.42 24.57 1.42
C GLN A 542 -23.48 23.32 2.31
N ASP A 543 -24.68 22.84 2.68
CA ASP A 543 -24.83 21.58 3.41
C ASP A 543 -24.81 20.39 2.44
N TRP A 544 -23.74 19.61 2.50
CA TRP A 544 -23.56 18.42 1.67
C TRP A 544 -23.66 17.16 2.50
N ALA A 545 -24.53 16.24 2.09
CA ALA A 545 -24.57 14.87 2.60
C ALA A 545 -23.81 13.93 1.64
N TYR A 546 -22.66 13.41 2.08
CA TYR A 546 -21.88 12.37 1.41
C TYR A 546 -22.23 10.99 1.99
N ASP A 547 -22.81 10.10 1.18
CA ASP A 547 -23.31 8.80 1.65
C ASP A 547 -22.52 7.59 1.15
N ALA A 548 -22.95 6.38 1.54
CA ALA A 548 -22.26 5.14 1.19
C ALA A 548 -22.33 4.74 -0.31
N ALA A 549 -23.15 5.42 -1.12
CA ALA A 549 -23.10 5.29 -2.57
C ALA A 549 -22.06 6.22 -3.21
N GLY A 550 -21.32 6.99 -2.41
CA GLY A 550 -20.35 7.99 -2.88
C GLY A 550 -21.01 9.28 -3.35
N ALA A 551 -22.31 9.46 -3.10
CA ALA A 551 -23.07 10.57 -3.64
C ALA A 551 -22.95 11.81 -2.77
N PHE A 552 -22.46 12.91 -3.36
CA PHE A 552 -22.50 14.25 -2.77
C PHE A 552 -23.84 14.91 -3.05
N LYS A 553 -24.69 15.00 -2.02
CA LYS A 553 -26.07 15.52 -2.11
C LYS A 553 -26.20 16.88 -1.44
N SER A 554 -26.79 17.84 -2.16
CA SER A 554 -27.24 19.14 -1.63
C SER A 554 -28.75 19.28 -1.84
N ALA A 555 -29.35 20.38 -1.38
CA ALA A 555 -30.76 20.70 -1.66
C ALA A 555 -31.09 20.77 -3.18
N GLY A 556 -30.10 21.06 -4.03
CA GLY A 556 -30.26 21.12 -5.50
C GLY A 556 -30.12 19.77 -6.21
N GLY A 557 -29.77 18.69 -5.51
CA GLY A 557 -29.51 17.36 -6.08
C GLY A 557 -28.09 16.86 -5.87
N CYS A 558 -27.65 15.92 -6.71
CA CYS A 558 -26.36 15.27 -6.64
C CYS A 558 -25.30 15.98 -7.50
N LEU A 559 -24.11 16.18 -6.93
CA LEU A 559 -22.93 16.61 -7.69
C LEU A 559 -22.56 15.55 -8.72
N THR A 560 -22.54 15.94 -10.00
CA THR A 560 -22.48 15.04 -11.14
C THR A 560 -21.34 15.42 -12.07
N ALA A 561 -20.41 14.49 -12.28
CA ALA A 561 -19.40 14.49 -13.32
C ALA A 561 -19.99 13.94 -14.63
N GLY A 562 -19.91 14.70 -15.72
CA GLY A 562 -20.32 14.29 -17.05
C GLY A 562 -19.31 14.72 -18.13
N SER A 563 -19.59 14.34 -19.38
CA SER A 563 -18.74 14.71 -20.54
C SER A 563 -18.65 16.21 -20.81
N SER A 564 -19.63 16.98 -20.31
CA SER A 564 -19.66 18.45 -20.35
C SER A 564 -19.04 19.14 -19.11
N GLY A 565 -18.45 18.37 -18.19
CA GLY A 565 -17.92 18.88 -16.91
C GLY A 565 -18.84 18.59 -15.72
N LEU A 566 -18.84 19.48 -14.73
CA LEU A 566 -19.69 19.36 -13.53
C LEU A 566 -21.10 19.90 -13.77
N ALA A 567 -22.06 19.34 -13.04
CA ALA A 567 -23.43 19.83 -12.88
C ALA A 567 -24.01 19.37 -11.53
N THR A 568 -25.07 20.03 -11.06
CA THR A 568 -25.97 19.47 -10.03
C THR A 568 -27.19 18.92 -10.76
N ALA A 569 -27.54 17.66 -10.52
CA ALA A 569 -28.60 16.97 -11.22
C ALA A 569 -29.36 15.99 -10.31
N ASP A 570 -30.50 15.48 -10.77
CA ASP A 570 -31.27 14.47 -10.04
C ASP A 570 -30.39 13.28 -9.63
N CYS A 571 -30.56 12.81 -8.40
CA CYS A 571 -29.78 11.70 -7.85
C CYS A 571 -30.22 10.36 -8.46
N THR A 572 -29.49 9.91 -9.48
CA THR A 572 -29.70 8.64 -10.20
C THR A 572 -28.83 7.50 -9.65
N GLY A 573 -27.72 7.81 -8.98
CA GLY A 573 -26.71 6.81 -8.56
C GLY A 573 -25.80 6.32 -9.70
N GLY A 574 -25.85 6.97 -10.87
CA GLY A 574 -24.94 6.69 -11.98
C GLY A 574 -23.47 6.96 -11.64
N ALA A 575 -22.53 6.40 -12.42
CA ALA A 575 -21.09 6.49 -12.13
C ALA A 575 -20.57 7.93 -12.00
N GLY A 576 -21.10 8.87 -12.78
CA GLY A 576 -20.77 10.29 -12.66
C GLY A 576 -21.17 10.94 -11.33
N GLN A 577 -22.00 10.30 -10.51
CA GLN A 577 -22.44 10.81 -9.21
C GLN A 577 -21.70 10.16 -8.02
N ARG A 578 -20.67 9.35 -8.28
CA ARG A 578 -19.88 8.69 -7.26
C ARG A 578 -18.51 9.33 -7.12
N TRP A 579 -18.14 9.59 -5.88
CA TRP A 579 -16.96 10.35 -5.49
C TRP A 579 -16.23 9.62 -4.38
N GLN A 580 -14.90 9.65 -4.43
CA GLN A 580 -14.02 9.16 -3.38
C GLN A 580 -13.47 10.34 -2.58
N LEU A 581 -13.43 10.19 -1.25
CA LEU A 581 -12.80 11.14 -0.34
C LEU A 581 -11.42 10.65 0.06
N ASN A 582 -10.36 11.22 -0.52
CA ASN A 582 -8.99 10.84 -0.20
C ASN A 582 -8.54 11.47 1.12
N ALA A 583 -7.61 10.81 1.83
CA ALA A 583 -7.12 11.25 3.12
C ALA A 583 -6.38 12.61 3.09
N ASN A 584 -5.79 12.98 1.94
CA ASN A 584 -5.19 14.29 1.71
C ASN A 584 -6.23 15.44 1.55
N GLY A 585 -7.52 15.09 1.38
CA GLY A 585 -8.63 16.02 1.19
C GLY A 585 -9.11 16.14 -0.26
N GLN A 586 -8.50 15.44 -1.22
CA GLN A 586 -9.03 15.42 -2.60
C GLN A 586 -10.40 14.74 -2.64
N ILE A 587 -11.32 15.31 -3.42
CA ILE A 587 -12.60 14.68 -3.78
C ILE A 587 -12.47 14.22 -5.22
N VAL A 588 -12.44 12.91 -5.46
CA VAL A 588 -12.08 12.31 -6.76
C VAL A 588 -13.32 11.67 -7.41
N SER A 589 -13.59 11.96 -8.67
CA SER A 589 -14.69 11.31 -9.41
C SER A 589 -14.31 9.89 -9.80
N GLU A 590 -15.12 8.90 -9.42
CA GLU A 590 -14.92 7.50 -9.83
C GLU A 590 -15.05 7.29 -11.35
N ALA A 591 -15.79 8.17 -12.04
CA ALA A 591 -16.03 8.04 -13.46
C ALA A 591 -14.81 8.39 -14.32
N SER A 592 -13.80 9.07 -13.75
CA SER A 592 -12.62 9.52 -14.51
C SER A 592 -11.31 9.56 -13.73
N GLY A 593 -11.31 9.27 -12.42
CA GLY A 593 -10.15 9.44 -11.52
C GLY A 593 -9.63 10.88 -11.40
N LYS A 594 -10.49 11.88 -11.66
CA LYS A 594 -10.13 13.32 -11.63
C LYS A 594 -10.63 14.02 -10.39
N CYS A 595 -9.92 15.04 -9.96
CA CYS A 595 -10.19 15.79 -8.75
C CYS A 595 -11.22 16.91 -8.97
N LEU A 596 -11.97 17.19 -7.91
CA LEU A 596 -12.82 18.37 -7.76
C LEU A 596 -11.95 19.60 -7.47
N ASP A 597 -11.66 20.37 -8.51
CA ASP A 597 -10.64 21.42 -8.54
C ASP A 597 -11.28 22.81 -8.67
N VAL A 598 -10.78 23.82 -7.95
CA VAL A 598 -11.16 25.22 -8.21
C VAL A 598 -10.29 25.82 -9.30
N SER A 599 -10.93 26.09 -10.44
CA SER A 599 -10.32 26.53 -11.69
C SER A 599 -9.29 27.65 -11.50
N GLY A 600 -8.03 27.38 -11.85
CA GLY A 600 -6.95 28.36 -11.81
C GLY A 600 -6.56 28.82 -10.39
N GLN A 601 -6.85 28.01 -9.37
CA GLN A 601 -6.60 28.31 -7.95
C GLN A 601 -7.31 29.58 -7.43
N ALA A 602 -8.40 29.99 -8.09
CA ALA A 602 -9.12 31.21 -7.74
C ALA A 602 -9.71 31.16 -6.30
N THR A 603 -9.76 32.32 -5.65
CA THR A 603 -10.20 32.48 -4.24
C THR A 603 -11.40 33.43 -4.07
N ALA A 604 -11.92 33.98 -5.17
CA ALA A 604 -13.09 34.87 -5.17
C ALA A 604 -14.40 34.08 -4.99
N ASP A 605 -15.45 34.75 -4.50
CA ASP A 605 -16.80 34.16 -4.53
C ASP A 605 -17.28 34.03 -5.99
N GLY A 606 -17.99 32.95 -6.31
CA GLY A 606 -18.36 32.60 -7.68
C GLY A 606 -17.22 31.96 -8.50
N SER A 607 -16.06 31.68 -7.90
CA SER A 607 -15.00 30.92 -8.58
C SER A 607 -15.48 29.51 -8.90
N ARG A 608 -15.43 29.12 -10.18
CA ARG A 608 -15.97 27.84 -10.65
C ARG A 608 -15.17 26.66 -10.14
N VAL A 609 -15.87 25.63 -9.67
CA VAL A 609 -15.31 24.29 -9.49
C VAL A 609 -15.40 23.55 -10.82
N ILE A 610 -14.41 22.71 -11.10
CA ILE A 610 -14.26 21.92 -12.33
C ILE A 610 -13.74 20.50 -12.02
N LEU A 611 -13.72 19.63 -13.03
CA LEU A 611 -12.94 18.40 -12.99
C LEU A 611 -11.56 18.65 -13.61
N TYR A 612 -10.51 18.36 -12.85
CA TYR A 612 -9.14 18.51 -13.33
C TYR A 612 -8.28 17.30 -12.93
N SER A 613 -7.20 17.07 -13.66
CA SER A 613 -6.26 15.98 -13.33
C SER A 613 -5.63 16.26 -11.96
N CYS A 614 -5.71 15.30 -11.05
CA CYS A 614 -5.23 15.45 -9.69
C CYS A 614 -3.73 15.82 -9.67
N ASN A 615 -3.37 16.84 -8.90
CA ASN A 615 -2.03 17.45 -8.92
C ASN A 615 -1.46 17.78 -7.52
N GLY A 616 -2.16 17.42 -6.45
CA GLY A 616 -1.78 17.71 -5.07
C GLY A 616 -2.00 19.17 -4.63
N GLY A 617 -2.58 20.01 -5.49
CA GLY A 617 -2.83 21.42 -5.23
C GLY A 617 -3.80 21.69 -4.07
N SER A 618 -3.60 22.80 -3.36
CA SER A 618 -4.53 23.21 -2.29
C SER A 618 -5.93 23.59 -2.81
N ASN A 619 -6.06 23.84 -4.12
CA ASN A 619 -7.31 24.18 -4.80
C ASN A 619 -8.19 22.97 -5.16
N GLU A 620 -7.66 21.75 -5.03
CA GLU A 620 -8.40 20.49 -5.15
C GLU A 620 -8.53 19.75 -3.80
N ALA A 621 -7.99 20.33 -2.73
CA ALA A 621 -8.03 19.77 -1.38
C ALA A 621 -9.10 20.45 -0.52
N TRP A 622 -10.00 19.65 0.04
CA TRP A 622 -11.16 20.08 0.79
C TRP A 622 -11.08 19.59 2.25
N SER A 623 -11.74 20.29 3.16
CA SER A 623 -11.90 19.90 4.55
C SER A 623 -13.30 20.22 5.05
N LYS A 624 -13.95 19.25 5.70
CA LYS A 624 -15.21 19.46 6.42
C LYS A 624 -15.03 20.51 7.52
N GLN A 625 -16.01 21.41 7.66
CA GLN A 625 -16.03 22.49 8.66
C GLN A 625 -16.57 22.02 10.02
#